data_AF-A0A5P6AAL0-F1
#
_entry.id   AF-A0A5P6AAL0-F1
#
_cell.length_a   1.000
_cell.length_b   1.000
_cell.length_c   1.000
_cell.angle_alpha   90.00
_cell.angle_beta   90.00
_cell.angle_gamma   90.00
#
_symmetry.space_group_name_H-M   'P 1'
#
loop_
_entity.id
_entity.type
_entity.pdbx_description
1 polymer ?
#
loop_
_entity_poly.entity_id
_entity_poly.type
_entity_poly.pdbx_seq_one_letter_code
_entity_poly.pdbx_strand_id
1 'polypeptide(L)' 'MKFPEHREKFARAWGVESLPEHTGYRISELPHRAAHGEVRAAYIMGEDPLQTDAELSAVRKAFEELELVIVGIFS' A
#
# COMPACT_ATOMS: atom_id res chain seq x y z
N MET A 1 -8.72 14.79 -7.63
CA MET A 1 -7.96 15.39 -6.51
C MET A 1 -8.42 16.83 -6.34
N LYS A 2 -8.79 17.26 -5.13
CA LYS A 2 -9.57 18.51 -4.93
C LYS A 2 -8.75 19.81 -5.04
N PHE A 3 -7.41 19.75 -5.01
CA PHE A 3 -6.51 20.92 -4.94
C PHE A 3 -5.19 20.67 -5.70
N PRO A 4 -5.10 21.00 -7.00
CA PRO A 4 -3.87 20.81 -7.80
C PRO A 4 -2.66 21.60 -7.26
N GLU A 5 -2.89 22.75 -6.63
CA GLU A 5 -1.87 23.62 -6.06
C GLU A 5 -1.06 22.94 -4.93
N HIS A 6 -1.64 21.97 -4.24
CA HIS A 6 -0.93 21.21 -3.21
C HIS A 6 0.11 20.29 -3.83
N ARG A 7 -0.22 19.62 -4.94
CA ARG A 7 0.75 18.76 -5.63
C ARG A 7 1.95 19.55 -6.10
N GLU A 8 1.74 20.71 -6.72
CA GLU A 8 2.84 21.56 -7.17
C GLU A 8 3.73 22.01 -6.01
N LYS A 9 3.14 22.39 -4.87
CA LYS A 9 3.89 22.77 -3.67
C LYS A 9 4.79 21.63 -3.19
N PHE A 10 4.26 20.42 -3.07
CA PHE A 10 5.04 19.26 -2.59
C PHE A 10 6.03 18.75 -3.64
N ALA A 11 5.68 18.73 -4.93
CA ALA A 11 6.57 18.34 -6.01
C ALA A 11 7.81 19.26 -6.07
N ARG A 12 7.62 20.58 -5.98
CA ARG A 12 8.72 21.55 -5.88
C ARG A 12 9.58 21.33 -4.63
N ALA A 13 8.94 21.12 -3.47
CA ALA A 13 9.66 20.93 -2.21
C ALA A 13 10.50 19.65 -2.19
N TRP A 14 10.04 18.58 -2.84
CA TRP A 14 10.74 17.29 -2.91
C TRP A 14 11.65 17.14 -4.14
N GLY A 15 11.69 18.14 -5.02
CA GLY A 15 12.56 18.13 -6.21
C GLY A 15 12.15 17.11 -7.28
N VAL A 16 10.86 16.77 -7.35
CA VAL A 16 10.31 15.83 -8.34
C VAL A 16 9.46 16.57 -9.37
N GLU A 17 9.38 16.04 -10.59
CA GLU A 17 8.64 16.67 -11.69
C GLU A 17 7.13 16.75 -11.40
N SER A 18 6.56 15.68 -10.85
CA SER A 18 5.13 15.62 -10.52
C SER A 18 4.86 14.62 -9.39
N LEU A 19 3.68 14.74 -8.79
CA LEU A 19 3.14 13.78 -7.83
C LEU A 19 1.88 13.12 -8.40
N PRO A 20 1.58 11.86 -8.01
CA PRO A 20 0.41 11.15 -8.50
C PRO A 20 -0.89 11.93 -8.33
N GLU A 21 -1.76 11.82 -9.34
CA GLU A 21 -3.04 12.53 -9.38
C GLU A 21 -4.22 11.70 -8.84
N HIS A 22 -4.06 10.38 -8.88
CA HIS A 22 -5.07 9.41 -8.51
C HIS A 22 -4.89 8.99 -7.06
N THR A 23 -6.01 8.65 -6.41
CA THR A 23 -5.99 8.06 -5.07
C THR A 23 -5.36 6.67 -5.14
N GLY A 24 -4.40 6.40 -4.25
CA GLY A 24 -3.81 5.08 -4.11
C GLY A 24 -4.78 4.05 -3.51
N TYR A 25 -4.35 2.80 -3.48
CA TYR A 25 -5.12 1.71 -2.87
C TYR A 25 -5.19 1.82 -1.36
N ARG A 26 -6.24 1.25 -0.78
CA ARG A 26 -6.39 1.11 0.68
C ARG A 26 -5.81 -0.21 1.15
N ILE A 27 -5.26 -0.27 2.35
CA ILE A 27 -4.68 -1.51 2.91
C ILE A 27 -5.71 -2.65 3.01
N SER A 28 -6.97 -2.34 3.31
CA SER A 28 -8.08 -3.31 3.33
C SER A 28 -8.38 -3.95 1.96
N GLU A 29 -7.91 -3.35 0.87
CA GLU A 29 -8.08 -3.88 -0.48
C GLU A 29 -6.92 -4.81 -0.88
N LEU A 30 -5.84 -4.87 -0.09
CA LEU A 30 -4.62 -5.60 -0.43
C LEU A 30 -4.89 -7.07 -0.82
N PRO A 31 -5.73 -7.85 -0.11
CA PRO A 31 -5.97 -9.24 -0.51
C PRO A 31 -6.56 -9.39 -1.89
N HIS A 32 -7.53 -8.52 -2.23
CA HIS A 32 -8.13 -8.52 -3.55
C HIS A 32 -7.11 -8.10 -4.62
N ARG A 33 -6.36 -7.02 -4.38
CA ARG A 33 -5.39 -6.48 -5.35
C ARG A 33 -4.21 -7.43 -5.60
N ALA A 34 -3.76 -8.13 -4.57
CA ALA A 34 -2.72 -9.16 -4.68
C ALA A 34 -3.22 -10.34 -5.52
N ALA A 35 -4.42 -10.86 -5.24
CA ALA A 35 -5.01 -11.96 -6.00
C ALA A 35 -5.25 -11.63 -7.49
N HIS A 36 -5.48 -10.35 -7.82
CA HIS A 36 -5.60 -9.86 -9.19
C HIS A 36 -4.26 -9.44 -9.83
N GLY A 37 -3.14 -9.54 -9.11
CA GLY A 37 -1.81 -9.16 -9.59
C GLY A 37 -1.61 -7.66 -9.82
N GLU A 38 -2.52 -6.82 -9.31
CA GLU A 38 -2.46 -5.35 -9.39
C GLU A 38 -1.47 -4.76 -8.38
N VAL A 39 -1.30 -5.45 -7.24
CA VAL A 39 -0.26 -5.16 -6.26
C VAL A 39 0.63 -6.39 -6.15
N ARG A 40 1.95 -6.19 -6.31
CA ARG A 40 2.96 -7.25 -6.28
C ARG A 40 3.88 -7.20 -5.07
N ALA A 41 3.94 -6.05 -4.39
CA ALA A 41 4.77 -5.88 -3.22
C ALA A 41 4.03 -5.09 -2.14
N ALA A 42 4.22 -5.47 -0.88
CA ALA A 42 3.69 -4.75 0.28
C ALA A 42 4.82 -4.41 1.26
N TYR A 43 4.95 -3.12 1.58
CA TYR A 43 5.81 -2.65 2.67
C TYR A 43 4.94 -2.23 3.86
N ILE A 44 4.87 -3.11 4.86
CA ILE A 44 4.02 -2.99 6.03
C ILE A 44 4.88 -2.53 7.21
N MET A 45 4.58 -1.35 7.74
CA MET A 45 5.38 -0.71 8.78
C MET A 45 4.53 -0.46 10.03
N GLY A 46 4.93 -1.04 11.17
CA GLY A 46 4.28 -0.79 12.47
C GLY A 46 2.87 -1.37 12.63
N GLU A 47 2.45 -2.25 11.72
CA GLU A 47 1.16 -2.94 11.75
C GLU A 47 1.37 -4.46 11.63
N ASP A 48 0.50 -5.24 12.28
CA ASP A 48 0.42 -6.70 12.12
C ASP A 48 -0.95 -7.12 11.55
N PRO A 49 -1.12 -7.05 10.22
CA PRO A 49 -2.37 -7.45 9.58
C PRO A 49 -2.61 -8.97 9.65
N LEU A 50 -1.60 -9.78 9.96
CA LEU A 50 -1.78 -11.23 10.16
C LEU A 50 -2.35 -11.58 11.53
N GLN A 51 -2.47 -10.61 12.44
CA GLN A 51 -3.16 -10.76 13.73
C GLN A 51 -4.41 -9.91 13.87
N THR A 52 -4.44 -8.72 13.27
CA THR A 52 -5.48 -7.71 13.54
C THR A 52 -6.54 -7.59 12.45
N ASP A 53 -6.33 -8.16 11.27
CA ASP A 53 -7.32 -8.13 10.20
C ASP A 53 -8.50 -9.09 10.47
N ALA A 54 -9.70 -8.71 10.04
CA ALA A 54 -10.92 -9.47 10.26
C ALA A 54 -10.94 -10.79 9.50
N GLU A 55 -10.24 -10.90 8.37
CA GLU A 55 -10.18 -12.12 7.56
C GLU A 55 -8.74 -12.62 7.33
N LEU A 56 -8.18 -13.22 8.39
CA LEU A 56 -6.79 -13.71 8.40
C LEU A 56 -6.47 -14.71 7.27
N SER A 57 -7.45 -15.50 6.80
CA SER A 57 -7.27 -16.42 5.67
C SER A 57 -6.97 -15.69 4.36
N ALA A 58 -7.68 -14.61 4.06
CA ALA A 58 -7.47 -13.83 2.85
C ALA A 58 -6.15 -13.08 2.89
N VAL A 59 -5.78 -12.51 4.04
CA VAL A 59 -4.49 -11.82 4.21
C VAL A 59 -3.32 -12.79 4.06
N ARG A 60 -3.42 -14.01 4.60
CA ARG A 60 -2.40 -15.05 4.41
C ARG A 60 -2.23 -15.42 2.94
N LYS A 61 -3.33 -15.65 2.22
CA LYS A 61 -3.29 -15.95 0.79
C LYS A 61 -2.71 -14.78 -0.01
N ALA A 62 -3.04 -13.54 0.35
CA ALA A 62 -2.46 -12.35 -0.27
C ALA A 62 -0.94 -12.33 -0.13
N PHE A 63 -0.41 -12.68 1.04
CA PHE A 63 1.03 -12.72 1.28
C PHE A 63 1.73 -13.82 0.46
N GLU A 64 1.04 -14.93 0.16
CA GLU A 64 1.56 -15.98 -0.73
C GLU A 64 1.61 -15.54 -2.21
N GLU A 65 0.69 -14.68 -2.63
CA GLU A 65 0.61 -14.17 -4.01
C GLU A 65 1.53 -12.96 -4.26
N LEU A 66 1.96 -12.25 -3.21
CA LEU A 66 2.88 -11.11 -3.30
C LEU A 66 4.31 -11.57 -3.56
N GLU A 67 5.01 -10.89 -4.46
CA GLU A 67 6.41 -11.15 -4.80
C GLU A 67 7.38 -10.69 -3.69
N LEU A 68 6.98 -9.67 -2.91
CA LEU A 68 7.77 -9.14 -1.81
C LEU A 68 6.87 -8.62 -0.68
N VAL A 69 7.15 -9.09 0.54
CA VAL A 69 6.53 -8.57 1.75
C VAL A 69 7.63 -8.17 2.74
N ILE A 70 7.62 -6.91 3.17
CA ILE A 70 8.50 -6.39 4.22
C ILE A 70 7.62 -6.00 5.41
N VAL A 71 7.91 -6.54 6.60
CA VAL A 71 7.20 -6.22 7.85
C VAL A 71 8.20 -5.68 8.88
N GLY A 72 7.85 -4.57 9.54
CA GLY A 72 8.76 -3.84 10.44
C GLY A 72 8.37 -3.80 11.93
N ILE A 73 9.41 -3.99 12.76
CA ILE A 73 9.65 -3.67 14.19
C ILE A 73 9.37 -4.73 15.26
N PHE A 74 8.39 -5.63 15.15
CA PHE A 74 8.40 -6.86 15.98
C PHE A 74 7.76 -8.01 15.18
N SER A 75 8.58 -9.02 14.84
CA SER A 75 8.13 -10.31 14.31
C SER A 75 8.03 -11.33 15.43
#